data_AF-A0AA48HH75-F1
#
_entry.id   AF-A0AA48HH75-F1
#
_cell.length_a   1.000
_cell.length_b   1.000
_cell.length_c   1.000
_cell.angle_alpha   90.00
_cell.angle_beta   90.00
_cell.angle_gamma   90.00
#
_symmetry.space_group_name_H-M   'P 1'
#
loop_
_entity.id
_entity.type
_entity.pdbx_description
1 polymer ?
#
loop_
_entity_poly.entity_id
_entity_poly.type
_entity_poly.pdbx_seq_one_letter_code
_entity_poly.pdbx_strand_id
1 'polypeptide(L)'
;MSIDRLAEAYTNTSAYAYVDNNPVFFVDPDGLRIDIGNIFDKDNDGNFIHQELAEAFTLFAKSDVGNEILSKFAERGQEIELADGSTLSFDESGEFDSQGIDLSFTAENKNYAKGGEGAVSDERTEEGRNGGTRIEGGPGTMEARGKGNIVVSLNSVLNTNNKFAKSLKENPNDPMAKTLFVLSRTLTIFHETIVHADSYGNDLTDNCLIDCSNIPNNIYSGNSSRTGQHLQARSDGSLFLSKTIPALQKIFKSKGINRTQSQLKKQALNFNN
;
A
#
# COMPACT_ATOMS: atom_id res chain seq x y z
N MET A 1 -32.29 12.88 -6.98
CA MET A 1 -31.47 12.20 -8.01
C MET A 1 -30.77 13.28 -8.82
N SER A 2 -29.45 13.33 -8.74
CA SER A 2 -28.58 14.21 -9.54
C SER A 2 -28.00 13.42 -10.72
N ILE A 3 -27.50 14.14 -11.72
CA ILE A 3 -26.78 13.57 -12.87
C ILE A 3 -25.45 12.96 -12.37
N ASP A 4 -25.06 11.80 -12.90
CA ASP A 4 -23.74 11.21 -12.68
C ASP A 4 -22.64 12.23 -13.09
N ARG A 5 -21.70 12.51 -12.20
CA ARG A 5 -20.61 13.48 -12.41
C ARG A 5 -19.70 13.11 -13.59
N LEU A 6 -19.76 11.86 -14.05
CA LEU A 6 -18.97 11.30 -15.13
C LEU A 6 -19.83 10.95 -16.36
N ALA A 7 -21.09 11.37 -16.41
CA ALA A 7 -22.01 11.07 -17.51
C ALA A 7 -21.46 11.41 -18.90
N GLU A 8 -20.60 12.42 -19.00
CA GLU A 8 -19.97 12.83 -20.26
C GLU A 8 -18.91 11.85 -20.79
N ALA A 9 -18.35 10.99 -19.94
CA ALA A 9 -17.39 9.95 -20.34
C ALA A 9 -18.07 8.72 -20.99
N TYR A 10 -19.40 8.60 -20.88
CA TYR A 10 -20.19 7.47 -21.37
C TYR A 10 -21.23 7.94 -22.39
N THR A 11 -20.77 8.35 -23.58
CA THR A 11 -21.61 8.95 -24.63
C THR A 11 -22.78 8.08 -25.12
N ASN A 12 -22.69 6.76 -24.91
CA ASN A 12 -23.69 5.79 -25.36
C ASN A 12 -24.55 5.20 -24.23
N THR A 13 -24.33 5.64 -22.99
CA THR A 13 -25.04 5.14 -21.81
C THR A 13 -25.75 6.32 -21.16
N SER A 14 -26.97 6.10 -20.65
CA SER A 14 -27.71 7.16 -19.98
C SER A 14 -26.93 7.68 -18.78
N ALA A 15 -26.94 9.01 -18.58
CA ALA A 15 -26.39 9.69 -17.41
C ALA A 15 -27.05 9.27 -16.07
N TYR A 16 -28.06 8.40 -16.14
CA TYR A 16 -28.81 7.83 -15.02
C TYR A 16 -28.74 6.30 -15.00
N ALA A 17 -27.91 5.68 -15.85
CA ALA A 17 -27.75 4.23 -15.85
C ALA A 17 -26.84 3.81 -14.69
N TYR A 18 -27.36 2.97 -13.80
CA TYR A 18 -26.59 2.39 -12.71
C TYR A 18 -25.77 1.19 -13.24
N VAL A 19 -24.45 1.18 -13.00
CA VAL A 19 -23.52 0.06 -13.27
C VAL A 19 -23.61 -0.55 -14.69
N ASP A 20 -23.82 0.28 -15.71
CA ASP A 20 -24.06 -0.15 -17.10
C ASP A 20 -25.15 -1.23 -17.22
N ASN A 21 -26.16 -1.16 -16.35
CA ASN A 21 -27.23 -2.14 -16.19
C ASN A 21 -26.80 -3.56 -15.80
N ASN A 22 -25.65 -3.74 -15.14
CA ASN A 22 -25.20 -5.04 -14.62
C ASN A 22 -24.91 -5.03 -13.10
N PRO A 23 -25.94 -4.91 -12.25
CA PRO A 23 -25.82 -4.88 -10.78
C PRO A 23 -25.52 -6.23 -10.13
N VAL A 24 -25.39 -7.29 -10.92
CA VAL A 24 -25.05 -8.63 -10.43
C VAL A 24 -23.53 -8.80 -10.29
N PHE A 25 -22.77 -8.15 -11.16
CA PHE A 25 -21.31 -8.21 -11.17
C PHE A 25 -20.65 -6.90 -10.73
N PHE A 26 -21.32 -5.77 -10.95
CA PHE A 26 -20.80 -4.46 -10.62
C PHE A 26 -21.70 -3.84 -9.54
N VAL A 27 -21.08 -3.51 -8.43
CA VAL A 27 -21.59 -2.46 -7.54
C VAL A 27 -20.81 -1.23 -7.96
N ASP A 28 -21.49 -0.11 -8.18
CA ASP A 28 -20.84 1.20 -8.29
C ASP A 28 -21.04 1.84 -6.91
N PRO A 29 -20.06 1.72 -6.00
CA PRO A 29 -20.21 2.33 -4.70
C PRO A 29 -20.06 3.85 -4.88
N ASP A 30 -19.03 4.27 -5.62
CA ASP A 30 -18.61 5.65 -5.95
C ASP A 30 -17.20 5.70 -6.60
N GLY A 31 -16.43 4.59 -6.56
CA GLY A 31 -15.26 4.35 -7.42
C GLY A 31 -14.07 5.33 -7.28
N LEU A 32 -13.99 6.04 -6.15
CA LEU A 32 -12.97 7.05 -5.83
C LEU A 32 -12.66 7.00 -4.33
N ARG A 33 -11.99 5.95 -3.83
CA ARG A 33 -11.76 5.79 -2.37
C ARG A 33 -10.52 4.99 -2.07
N ILE A 34 -9.90 5.28 -0.93
CA ILE A 34 -8.99 4.32 -0.28
C ILE A 34 -9.80 3.08 0.09
N ASP A 35 -9.52 1.93 -0.52
CA ASP A 35 -10.14 0.66 -0.16
C ASP A 35 -9.20 -0.12 0.76
N ILE A 36 -9.63 -0.40 1.98
CA ILE A 36 -8.88 -1.23 2.94
C ILE A 36 -9.04 -2.75 2.68
N GLY A 37 -9.90 -3.10 1.72
CA GLY A 37 -10.19 -4.46 1.29
C GLY A 37 -10.52 -5.37 2.46
N ASN A 38 -9.94 -6.57 2.42
CA ASN A 38 -10.14 -7.61 3.43
C ASN A 38 -9.22 -7.49 4.67
N ILE A 39 -8.47 -6.39 4.86
CA ILE A 39 -7.56 -6.26 6.01
C ILE A 39 -8.33 -6.24 7.33
N PHE A 40 -9.52 -5.62 7.35
CA PHE A 40 -10.37 -5.49 8.53
C PHE A 40 -11.56 -6.46 8.54
N ASP A 41 -11.55 -7.49 7.69
CA ASP A 41 -12.56 -8.53 7.73
C ASP A 41 -12.60 -9.19 9.11
N LYS A 42 -13.82 -9.43 9.59
CA LYS A 42 -14.08 -10.08 10.88
C LYS A 42 -14.71 -11.45 10.66
N ASP A 43 -14.39 -12.38 11.55
CA ASP A 43 -15.09 -13.66 11.64
C ASP A 43 -16.48 -13.50 12.26
N ASN A 44 -17.22 -14.60 12.36
CA ASN A 44 -18.57 -14.62 12.94
C ASN A 44 -18.59 -14.24 14.43
N ASP A 45 -17.45 -14.31 15.11
CA ASP A 45 -17.30 -13.96 16.52
C ASP A 45 -16.88 -12.49 16.70
N GLY A 46 -16.71 -11.74 15.61
CA GLY A 46 -16.34 -10.34 15.58
C GLY A 46 -14.84 -10.07 15.70
N ASN A 47 -13.98 -11.11 15.63
CA ASN A 47 -12.53 -10.95 15.67
C ASN A 47 -11.99 -10.70 14.27
N PHE A 48 -10.93 -9.89 14.14
CA PHE A 48 -10.30 -9.69 12.85
C PHE A 48 -9.66 -10.99 12.33
N ILE A 49 -10.00 -11.39 11.11
CA ILE A 49 -9.40 -12.54 10.42
C ILE A 49 -7.88 -12.32 10.25
N HIS A 50 -7.47 -11.07 10.06
CA HIS A 50 -6.08 -10.65 9.89
C HIS A 50 -5.62 -9.71 11.00
N GLN A 51 -5.82 -10.10 12.26
CA GLN A 51 -5.55 -9.30 13.46
C GLN A 51 -4.21 -8.53 13.42
N GLU A 52 -3.08 -9.19 13.16
CA GLU A 52 -1.77 -8.53 13.18
C GLU A 52 -1.56 -7.56 12.01
N LEU A 53 -2.22 -7.82 10.88
CA LEU A 53 -2.19 -6.92 9.73
C LEU A 53 -3.08 -5.70 9.97
N ALA A 54 -4.24 -5.90 10.59
CA ALA A 54 -5.14 -4.83 11.00
C ALA A 54 -4.47 -3.88 12.01
N GLU A 55 -3.77 -4.45 12.99
CA GLU A 55 -2.95 -3.70 13.95
C GLU A 55 -1.80 -2.95 13.24
N ALA A 56 -1.14 -3.58 12.27
CA ALA A 56 -0.05 -2.97 11.51
C ALA A 56 -0.52 -1.79 10.62
N PHE A 57 -1.66 -1.95 9.95
CA PHE A 57 -2.27 -0.88 9.17
C PHE A 57 -2.65 0.30 10.07
N THR A 58 -3.23 0.02 11.24
CA THR A 58 -3.56 1.05 12.23
C THR A 58 -2.32 1.84 12.66
N LEU A 59 -1.18 1.17 12.88
CA LEU A 59 0.09 1.86 13.20
C LEU A 59 0.60 2.73 12.04
N PHE A 60 0.47 2.26 10.81
CA PHE A 60 0.82 3.02 9.62
C PHE A 60 -0.07 4.25 9.46
N ALA A 61 -1.39 4.05 9.43
CA ALA A 61 -2.38 5.08 9.14
C ALA A 61 -2.40 6.20 10.19
N LYS A 62 -2.09 5.89 11.46
CA LYS A 62 -1.96 6.88 12.55
C LYS A 62 -0.61 7.60 12.60
N SER A 63 0.37 7.17 11.83
CA SER A 63 1.64 7.88 11.75
C SER A 63 1.49 9.13 10.88
N ASP A 64 2.20 10.20 11.22
CA ASP A 64 2.18 11.46 10.45
C ASP A 64 2.41 11.20 8.95
N VAL A 65 3.37 10.33 8.61
CA VAL A 65 3.74 10.00 7.23
C VAL A 65 2.70 9.11 6.55
N GLY A 66 2.16 8.12 7.25
CA GLY A 66 1.13 7.25 6.67
C GLY A 66 -0.16 8.02 6.42
N ASN A 67 -0.56 8.89 7.35
CA ASN A 67 -1.69 9.78 7.16
C ASN A 67 -1.46 10.77 6.00
N GLU A 68 -0.26 11.38 5.92
CA GLU A 68 0.13 12.25 4.80
C GLU A 68 -0.04 11.53 3.46
N ILE A 69 0.47 10.29 3.31
CA ILE A 69 0.34 9.53 2.07
C ILE A 69 -1.10 9.12 1.79
N LEU A 70 -1.84 8.61 2.79
CA LEU A 70 -3.25 8.26 2.60
C LEU A 70 -4.06 9.48 2.14
N SER A 71 -3.81 10.67 2.71
CA SER A 71 -4.51 11.90 2.31
C SER A 71 -4.35 12.26 0.83
N LYS A 72 -3.26 11.80 0.17
CA LYS A 72 -3.05 12.01 -1.27
C LYS A 72 -4.03 11.22 -2.14
N PHE A 73 -4.53 10.09 -1.63
CA PHE A 73 -5.45 9.17 -2.31
C PHE A 73 -6.88 9.24 -1.77
N ALA A 74 -7.10 9.95 -0.66
CA ALA A 74 -8.40 10.00 -0.01
C ALA A 74 -9.39 10.85 -0.78
N GLU A 75 -10.63 10.40 -0.86
CA GLU A 75 -11.75 11.22 -1.31
C GLU A 75 -12.17 12.20 -0.21
N ARG A 76 -12.61 13.38 -0.63
CA ARG A 76 -13.24 14.33 0.29
C ARG A 76 -14.44 13.70 1.02
N GLY A 77 -14.38 13.76 2.34
CA GLY A 77 -15.37 13.21 3.26
C GLY A 77 -15.16 11.74 3.57
N GLN A 78 -14.12 11.10 3.06
CA GLN A 78 -13.84 9.70 3.33
C GLN A 78 -13.48 9.49 4.81
N GLU A 79 -14.06 8.45 5.40
CA GLU A 79 -13.74 8.00 6.75
C GLU A 79 -13.24 6.55 6.75
N ILE A 80 -12.21 6.25 7.54
CA ILE A 80 -11.64 4.91 7.72
C ILE A 80 -11.65 4.57 9.21
N GLU A 81 -12.49 3.63 9.62
CA GLU A 81 -12.44 3.05 10.96
C GLU A 81 -11.25 2.09 11.08
N LEU A 82 -10.39 2.32 12.07
CA LEU A 82 -9.19 1.55 12.33
C LEU A 82 -9.43 0.43 13.34
N ALA A 83 -8.47 -0.50 13.45
CA ALA A 83 -8.61 -1.68 14.30
C ALA A 83 -8.71 -1.37 15.81
N ASP A 84 -8.29 -0.18 16.24
CA ASP A 84 -8.40 0.29 17.62
C ASP A 84 -9.71 1.06 17.89
N GLY A 85 -10.63 1.11 16.91
CA GLY A 85 -11.92 1.80 16.98
C GLY A 85 -11.82 3.32 16.77
N SER A 86 -10.64 3.85 16.44
CA SER A 86 -10.51 5.25 16.02
C SER A 86 -10.82 5.43 14.54
N THR A 87 -11.31 6.60 14.15
CA THR A 87 -11.63 6.93 12.76
C THR A 87 -10.66 7.97 12.22
N LEU A 88 -10.15 7.75 11.01
CA LEU A 88 -9.48 8.77 10.21
C LEU A 88 -10.48 9.39 9.25
N SER A 89 -10.59 10.71 9.25
CA SER A 89 -11.47 11.45 8.32
C SER A 89 -10.62 12.36 7.44
N PHE A 90 -10.98 12.46 6.16
CA PHE A 90 -10.30 13.28 5.17
C PHE A 90 -11.26 14.33 4.62
N ASP A 91 -11.05 15.61 4.91
CA ASP A 91 -11.99 16.69 4.56
C ASP A 91 -11.75 17.31 3.17
N GLU A 92 -10.67 16.91 2.51
CA GLU A 92 -10.23 17.38 1.20
C GLU A 92 -9.95 16.20 0.28
N SER A 93 -10.17 16.38 -1.02
CA SER A 93 -9.77 15.40 -2.02
C SER A 93 -8.26 15.43 -2.18
N GLY A 94 -7.65 14.25 -2.14
CA GLY A 94 -6.24 14.08 -2.40
C GLY A 94 -5.83 14.45 -3.82
N GLU A 95 -4.54 14.71 -4.02
CA GLU A 95 -4.00 15.07 -5.34
C GLU A 95 -4.13 13.94 -6.37
N PHE A 96 -4.07 12.68 -5.92
CA PHE A 96 -4.23 11.49 -6.74
C PHE A 96 -5.72 11.14 -6.93
N ASP A 97 -6.54 11.29 -5.88
CA ASP A 97 -8.00 11.17 -5.96
C ASP A 97 -8.60 12.13 -7.00
N SER A 98 -8.17 13.39 -6.99
CA SER A 98 -8.60 14.42 -7.94
C SER A 98 -8.26 14.07 -9.40
N GLN A 99 -7.36 13.11 -9.62
CA GLN A 99 -6.93 12.60 -10.91
C GLN A 99 -7.44 11.17 -11.17
N GLY A 100 -8.41 10.68 -10.40
CA GLY A 100 -9.03 9.37 -10.60
C GLY A 100 -8.13 8.18 -10.25
N ILE A 101 -7.11 8.39 -9.42
CA ILE A 101 -6.18 7.35 -9.00
C ILE A 101 -6.56 6.85 -7.60
N ASP A 102 -6.96 5.59 -7.53
CA ASP A 102 -7.35 4.93 -6.28
C ASP A 102 -6.18 4.18 -5.64
N LEU A 103 -6.30 3.98 -4.33
CA LEU A 103 -5.41 3.13 -3.55
C LEU A 103 -6.20 2.04 -2.83
N SER A 104 -5.96 0.79 -3.20
CA SER A 104 -6.55 -0.36 -2.52
C SER A 104 -5.50 -1.15 -1.76
N PHE A 105 -5.90 -1.69 -0.62
CA PHE A 105 -5.11 -2.61 0.18
C PHE A 105 -5.78 -3.98 0.21
N THR A 106 -4.98 -5.03 0.09
CA THR A 106 -5.50 -6.39 0.20
C THR A 106 -4.57 -7.27 1.01
N ALA A 107 -5.16 -8.03 1.92
CA ALA A 107 -4.54 -9.14 2.61
C ALA A 107 -4.55 -10.38 1.70
N GLU A 108 -3.37 -10.87 1.33
CA GLU A 108 -3.24 -12.04 0.46
C GLU A 108 -2.53 -13.19 1.16
N ASN A 109 -3.05 -14.40 0.93
CA ASN A 109 -2.40 -15.65 1.32
C ASN A 109 -1.45 -16.13 0.21
N LYS A 110 -0.40 -15.35 -0.06
CA LYS A 110 0.62 -15.72 -1.06
C LYS A 110 1.86 -16.27 -0.38
N ASN A 111 2.16 -17.54 -0.63
CA ASN A 111 3.52 -18.04 -0.51
C ASN A 111 4.29 -17.55 -1.73
N TYR A 112 4.97 -16.41 -1.63
CA TYR A 112 5.98 -16.04 -2.63
C TYR A 112 7.07 -17.12 -2.58
N ALA A 113 6.99 -18.08 -3.49
CA ALA A 113 7.96 -19.16 -3.61
C ALA A 113 9.35 -18.55 -3.82
N LYS A 114 10.38 -19.14 -3.17
CA LYS A 114 11.78 -18.86 -3.52
C LYS A 114 11.99 -19.26 -4.98
N GLY A 115 12.09 -18.30 -5.89
CA GLY A 115 12.60 -18.50 -7.23
C GLY A 115 11.62 -19.10 -8.24
N GLY A 116 10.40 -18.57 -8.35
CA GLY A 116 9.53 -18.87 -9.50
C GLY A 116 9.96 -18.12 -10.76
N GLU A 117 9.92 -18.77 -11.93
CA GLU A 117 10.22 -18.15 -13.22
C GLU A 117 9.37 -16.88 -13.44
N GLY A 118 10.04 -15.73 -13.59
CA GLY A 118 9.43 -14.40 -13.61
C GLY A 118 9.76 -13.54 -12.39
N ALA A 119 10.37 -14.11 -11.34
CA ALA A 119 11.02 -13.35 -10.29
C ALA A 119 12.25 -12.63 -10.88
N VAL A 120 12.08 -11.35 -11.21
CA VAL A 120 13.21 -10.44 -11.44
C VAL A 120 14.14 -10.58 -10.22
N SER A 121 15.41 -10.85 -10.51
CA SER A 121 16.55 -11.27 -9.69
C SER A 121 16.82 -10.50 -8.38
N ASP A 122 15.81 -10.32 -7.52
CA ASP A 122 15.91 -9.71 -6.19
C ASP A 122 15.79 -10.74 -5.05
N GLU A 123 16.09 -12.00 -5.34
CA GLU A 123 16.20 -13.04 -4.32
C GLU A 123 17.65 -13.47 -4.15
N ARG A 124 18.20 -13.29 -2.94
CA ARG A 124 18.63 -14.39 -2.04
C ARG A 124 18.79 -13.89 -0.61
N THR A 125 17.69 -13.53 0.05
CA THR A 125 17.63 -13.68 1.51
C THR A 125 16.78 -14.91 1.85
N GLU A 126 16.97 -15.48 3.04
CA GLU A 126 16.21 -16.65 3.48
C GLU A 126 14.69 -16.37 3.60
N GLU A 127 14.29 -15.12 3.40
CA GLU A 127 12.96 -14.55 3.55
C GLU A 127 12.40 -14.07 2.20
N GLY A 128 11.17 -14.46 1.85
CA GLY A 128 10.51 -14.11 0.59
C GLY A 128 9.89 -12.71 0.66
N ARG A 129 9.27 -12.24 -0.45
CA ARG A 129 8.51 -10.98 -0.45
C ARG A 129 7.38 -11.04 0.59
N ASN A 130 7.20 -9.95 1.34
CA ASN A 130 6.16 -9.85 2.39
C ASN A 130 4.95 -9.02 1.94
N GLY A 131 5.03 -8.42 0.76
CA GLY A 131 3.98 -7.67 0.09
C GLY A 131 4.38 -7.43 -1.37
N GLY A 132 3.53 -6.71 -2.08
CA GLY A 132 3.82 -6.23 -3.42
C GLY A 132 2.78 -5.23 -3.87
N THR A 133 3.23 -4.24 -4.62
CA THR A 133 2.35 -3.25 -5.23
C THR A 133 2.16 -3.55 -6.71
N ARG A 134 0.91 -3.50 -7.18
CA ARG A 134 0.54 -3.68 -8.59
C ARG A 134 -0.47 -2.62 -9.00
N ILE A 135 -0.69 -2.52 -10.30
CA ILE A 135 -1.69 -1.63 -10.87
C ILE A 135 -2.75 -2.49 -11.53
N GLU A 136 -4.02 -2.24 -11.20
CA GLU A 136 -5.17 -2.88 -11.81
C GLU A 136 -5.79 -1.96 -12.86
N GLY A 137 -6.25 -2.54 -13.97
CA GLY A 137 -6.65 -1.85 -15.20
C GLY A 137 -5.61 -1.96 -16.32
N GLY A 138 -4.32 -1.93 -15.98
CA GLY A 138 -3.22 -2.04 -16.93
C GLY A 138 -2.85 -0.72 -17.64
N PRO A 139 -1.70 -0.66 -18.34
CA PRO A 139 -1.17 0.59 -18.90
C PRO A 139 -2.16 1.28 -19.85
N GLY A 140 -2.81 0.51 -20.73
CA GLY A 140 -3.74 1.07 -21.73
C GLY A 140 -5.07 1.59 -21.20
N THR A 141 -5.52 1.21 -20.00
CA THR A 141 -6.74 1.79 -19.40
C THR A 141 -6.45 3.09 -18.65
N MET A 142 -5.27 3.20 -18.06
CA MET A 142 -4.83 4.43 -17.37
C MET A 142 -4.43 5.51 -18.37
N GLU A 143 -3.69 5.14 -19.44
CA GLU A 143 -3.31 6.03 -20.56
C GLU A 143 -4.53 6.63 -21.28
N ALA A 144 -5.66 5.93 -21.33
CA ALA A 144 -6.84 6.35 -22.08
C ALA A 144 -7.86 7.18 -21.29
N ARG A 145 -7.80 7.17 -19.95
CA ARG A 145 -8.89 7.72 -19.11
C ARG A 145 -8.47 8.47 -17.85
N GLY A 146 -7.19 8.50 -17.47
CA GLY A 146 -6.76 9.10 -16.21
C GLY A 146 -7.47 8.44 -15.01
N LYS A 147 -7.63 7.12 -15.06
CA LYS A 147 -8.25 6.35 -13.97
C LYS A 147 -7.52 5.03 -13.78
N GLY A 148 -7.16 4.72 -12.54
CA GLY A 148 -6.40 3.52 -12.23
C GLY A 148 -6.42 3.19 -10.74
N ASN A 149 -6.35 1.90 -10.42
CA ASN A 149 -6.28 1.45 -9.04
C ASN A 149 -4.88 0.90 -8.75
N ILE A 150 -4.21 1.52 -7.77
CA ILE A 150 -2.95 1.01 -7.23
C ILE A 150 -3.29 0.06 -6.09
N VAL A 151 -2.93 -1.21 -6.24
CA VAL A 151 -3.22 -2.25 -5.26
C VAL A 151 -1.96 -2.62 -4.48
N VAL A 152 -1.97 -2.31 -3.19
CA VAL A 152 -0.98 -2.74 -2.21
C VAL A 152 -1.40 -4.08 -1.62
N SER A 153 -0.72 -5.14 -2.04
CA SER A 153 -0.96 -6.49 -1.54
C SER A 153 -0.02 -6.81 -0.39
N LEU A 154 -0.57 -7.29 0.72
CA LEU A 154 0.16 -7.55 1.96
C LEU A 154 -0.02 -9.01 2.35
N ASN A 155 1.09 -9.68 2.66
CA ASN A 155 1.04 -11.08 3.03
C ASN A 155 0.45 -11.23 4.44
N SER A 156 -0.73 -11.86 4.53
CA SER A 156 -1.43 -12.12 5.78
C SER A 156 -1.01 -13.43 6.46
N VAL A 157 -0.22 -14.26 5.77
CA VAL A 157 0.22 -15.55 6.31
C VAL A 157 1.37 -15.34 7.27
N LEU A 158 1.39 -16.16 8.33
CA LEU A 158 2.59 -16.50 9.07
C LEU A 158 3.52 -17.38 8.21
N ASN A 159 3.92 -16.88 7.04
CA ASN A 159 4.84 -17.56 6.14
C ASN A 159 6.19 -17.69 6.85
N THR A 160 6.73 -18.92 6.90
CA THR A 160 7.99 -19.23 7.58
C THR A 160 9.22 -18.57 6.93
N ASN A 161 9.06 -18.01 5.74
CA ASN A 161 10.05 -17.14 5.10
C ASN A 161 10.05 -15.71 5.69
N ASN A 162 9.56 -15.52 6.92
CA ASN A 162 9.79 -14.32 7.71
C ASN A 162 10.08 -14.80 9.14
N LYS A 163 11.24 -14.45 9.70
CA LYS A 163 11.64 -14.93 11.03
C LYS A 163 10.66 -14.56 12.14
N PHE A 164 9.97 -13.42 12.03
CA PHE A 164 8.99 -12.99 13.03
C PHE A 164 7.68 -13.75 12.89
N ALA A 165 7.24 -14.02 11.65
CA ALA A 165 6.12 -14.93 11.40
C ALA A 165 6.39 -16.34 11.93
N LYS A 166 7.60 -16.86 11.68
CA LYS A 166 8.04 -18.17 12.22
C LYS A 166 8.02 -18.16 13.75
N SER A 167 8.60 -17.13 14.37
CA SER A 167 8.64 -16.99 15.83
C SER A 167 7.25 -16.92 16.45
N LEU A 168 6.32 -16.18 15.84
CA LEU A 168 4.93 -16.09 16.30
C LEU A 168 4.19 -17.42 16.10
N LYS A 169 4.41 -18.12 14.99
CA LYS A 169 3.83 -19.45 14.75
C LYS A 169 4.30 -20.49 15.77
N GLU A 170 5.58 -20.45 16.14
CA GLU A 170 6.15 -21.33 17.16
C GLU A 170 5.70 -20.95 18.58
N ASN A 171 5.41 -19.67 18.83
CA ASN A 171 5.07 -19.13 20.14
C ASN A 171 3.84 -18.18 20.04
N PRO A 172 2.63 -18.69 19.75
CA PRO A 172 1.46 -17.86 19.44
C PRO A 172 1.00 -16.98 20.62
N ASN A 173 1.33 -17.39 21.85
CA ASN A 173 0.96 -16.66 23.06
C ASN A 173 2.07 -15.72 23.57
N ASP A 174 3.22 -15.62 22.88
CA ASP A 174 4.29 -14.70 23.27
C ASP A 174 3.98 -13.27 22.78
N PRO A 175 3.73 -12.30 23.69
CA PRO A 175 3.43 -10.93 23.31
C PRO A 175 4.56 -10.27 22.51
N MET A 176 5.82 -10.66 22.74
CA MET A 176 6.96 -10.10 22.02
C MET A 176 7.01 -10.64 20.59
N ALA A 177 6.77 -11.94 20.38
CA ALA A 177 6.67 -12.53 19.05
C ALA A 177 5.56 -11.85 18.22
N LYS A 178 4.38 -11.63 18.84
CA LYS A 178 3.28 -10.90 18.20
C LYS A 178 3.69 -9.47 17.84
N THR A 179 4.28 -8.74 18.79
CA THR A 179 4.71 -7.36 18.59
C THR A 179 5.72 -7.23 17.44
N LEU A 180 6.71 -8.14 17.38
CA LEU A 180 7.71 -8.12 16.33
C LEU A 180 7.12 -8.43 14.95
N PHE A 181 6.13 -9.33 14.88
CA PHE A 181 5.44 -9.61 13.62
C PHE A 181 4.60 -8.42 13.15
N VAL A 182 3.83 -7.79 14.04
CA VAL A 182 3.07 -6.55 13.74
C VAL A 182 4.00 -5.44 13.24
N LEU A 183 5.15 -5.22 13.89
CA LEU A 183 6.12 -4.23 13.45
C LEU A 183 6.76 -4.58 12.09
N SER A 184 6.97 -5.87 11.82
CA SER A 184 7.42 -6.32 10.50
C SER A 184 6.38 -6.04 9.42
N ARG A 185 5.08 -6.27 9.67
CA ARG A 185 4.00 -5.93 8.74
C ARG A 185 3.87 -4.43 8.55
N THR A 186 4.00 -3.66 9.64
CA THR A 186 3.99 -2.19 9.59
C THR A 186 5.07 -1.71 8.62
N LEU A 187 6.31 -2.19 8.77
CA LEU A 187 7.41 -1.86 7.86
C LEU A 187 7.12 -2.23 6.40
N THR A 188 6.47 -3.38 6.15
CA THR A 188 6.03 -3.75 4.80
C THR A 188 5.01 -2.76 4.24
N ILE A 189 4.02 -2.33 5.03
CA ILE A 189 3.01 -1.35 4.59
C ILE A 189 3.69 -0.03 4.23
N PHE A 190 4.61 0.47 5.08
CA PHE A 190 5.39 1.66 4.77
C PHE A 190 6.21 1.49 3.48
N HIS A 191 6.80 0.32 3.25
CA HIS A 191 7.57 0.04 2.05
C HIS A 191 6.71 0.10 0.79
N GLU A 192 5.68 -0.75 0.73
CA GLU A 192 4.83 -0.87 -0.44
C GLU A 192 4.11 0.44 -0.77
N THR A 193 3.62 1.13 0.26
CA THR A 193 2.86 2.36 0.04
C THR A 193 3.78 3.52 -0.37
N ILE A 194 4.92 3.71 0.29
CA ILE A 194 5.74 4.93 0.09
C ILE A 194 6.77 4.76 -1.02
N VAL A 195 7.34 3.56 -1.19
CA VAL A 195 8.31 3.32 -2.26
C VAL A 195 7.60 3.10 -3.58
N HIS A 196 6.49 2.35 -3.58
CA HIS A 196 5.82 1.95 -4.81
C HIS A 196 4.53 2.73 -5.06
N ALA A 197 3.55 2.71 -4.16
CA ALA A 197 2.25 3.32 -4.45
C ALA A 197 2.33 4.84 -4.65
N ASP A 198 3.03 5.57 -3.77
CA ASP A 198 3.26 7.01 -3.93
C ASP A 198 4.02 7.32 -5.22
N SER A 199 5.06 6.55 -5.55
CA SER A 199 5.78 6.73 -6.81
C SER A 199 4.89 6.47 -8.03
N TYR A 200 4.04 5.44 -8.00
CA TYR A 200 3.10 5.17 -9.09
C TYR A 200 2.06 6.29 -9.20
N GLY A 201 1.55 6.81 -8.09
CA GLY A 201 0.68 7.98 -8.08
C GLY A 201 1.37 9.15 -8.80
N ASN A 202 2.59 9.50 -8.38
CA ASN A 202 3.33 10.61 -8.99
C ASN A 202 3.58 10.40 -10.50
N ASP A 203 4.01 9.21 -10.93
CA ASP A 203 4.22 8.85 -12.34
C ASP A 203 2.93 9.04 -13.16
N LEU A 204 1.81 8.55 -12.63
CA LEU A 204 0.51 8.64 -13.31
C LEU A 204 0.03 10.07 -13.45
N THR A 205 0.27 10.90 -12.44
CA THR A 205 -0.07 12.32 -12.49
C THR A 205 0.83 13.15 -13.39
N ASP A 206 2.06 12.70 -13.68
CA ASP A 206 3.00 13.43 -14.53
C ASP A 206 2.65 13.22 -16.01
N ASN A 207 2.65 11.96 -16.46
CA ASN A 207 2.49 11.64 -17.88
C ASN A 207 1.61 10.41 -18.17
N CYS A 208 0.89 9.91 -17.16
CA CYS A 208 0.08 8.70 -17.23
C CYS A 208 0.86 7.40 -17.54
N LEU A 209 2.20 7.40 -17.45
CA LEU A 209 3.06 6.26 -17.70
C LEU A 209 3.84 5.86 -16.44
N ILE A 210 3.98 4.56 -16.22
CA ILE A 210 4.77 4.01 -15.10
C ILE A 210 6.23 3.84 -15.54
N ASP A 211 6.90 4.98 -15.72
CA ASP A 211 8.22 5.06 -16.32
C ASP A 211 9.27 5.76 -15.44
N CYS A 212 8.90 6.14 -14.21
CA CYS A 212 9.75 6.91 -13.30
C CYS A 212 10.17 8.27 -13.90
N SER A 213 9.36 8.86 -14.77
CA SER A 213 9.55 10.21 -15.35
C SER A 213 9.69 11.30 -14.28
N ASN A 214 9.06 11.10 -13.13
CA ASN A 214 9.17 11.97 -11.97
C ASN A 214 10.52 11.85 -11.22
N ILE A 215 11.36 10.86 -11.53
CA ILE A 215 12.66 10.64 -10.89
C ILE A 215 13.75 11.35 -11.69
N PRO A 216 14.52 12.28 -11.08
CA PRO A 216 15.61 12.97 -11.76
C PRO A 216 16.59 12.04 -12.48
N ASN A 217 16.97 12.38 -13.73
CA ASN A 217 17.89 11.59 -14.56
C ASN A 217 19.28 11.34 -13.94
N ASN A 218 19.69 12.13 -12.94
CA ASN A 218 20.93 11.89 -12.18
C ASN A 218 20.79 10.75 -11.15
N ILE A 219 19.57 10.30 -10.88
CA ILE A 219 19.25 9.16 -10.02
C ILE A 219 18.91 7.92 -10.86
N TYR A 220 18.35 8.12 -12.07
CA TYR A 220 17.86 7.03 -12.93
C TYR A 220 18.31 7.18 -14.39
N SER A 221 18.86 6.11 -15.00
CA SER A 221 19.38 6.11 -16.37
C SER A 221 19.05 4.85 -17.20
N GLY A 222 18.03 4.07 -16.84
CA GLY A 222 17.76 2.74 -17.43
C GLY A 222 16.27 2.36 -17.57
N ASN A 223 15.99 1.11 -17.97
CA ASN A 223 14.68 0.62 -18.50
C ASN A 223 13.79 -0.19 -17.51
N SER A 224 13.96 -0.07 -16.18
CA SER A 224 13.08 -0.77 -15.21
C SER A 224 12.54 0.15 -14.11
N SER A 225 11.23 0.42 -14.12
CA SER A 225 10.56 1.30 -13.14
C SER A 225 10.75 0.83 -11.70
N ARG A 226 10.72 -0.49 -11.46
CA ARG A 226 10.99 -1.08 -10.13
C ARG A 226 12.35 -0.68 -9.54
N THR A 227 13.38 -0.53 -10.37
CA THR A 227 14.72 -0.18 -9.88
C THR A 227 14.82 1.32 -9.57
N GLY A 228 14.13 2.17 -10.33
CA GLY A 228 14.11 3.63 -10.12
C GLY A 228 13.54 4.02 -8.77
N GLN A 229 12.40 3.44 -8.39
CA GLN A 229 11.70 3.72 -7.13
C GLN A 229 12.56 3.47 -5.89
N HIS A 230 13.25 2.34 -5.84
CA HIS A 230 14.18 2.07 -4.74
C HIS A 230 15.42 2.95 -4.77
N LEU A 231 15.89 3.41 -5.93
CA LEU A 231 16.99 4.36 -6.02
C LEU A 231 16.58 5.73 -5.47
N GLN A 232 15.39 6.21 -5.81
CA GLN A 232 14.81 7.43 -5.24
C GLN A 232 14.60 7.28 -3.72
N ALA A 233 14.05 6.18 -3.24
CA ALA A 233 13.88 5.97 -1.79
C ALA A 233 15.22 5.88 -1.03
N ARG A 234 16.34 5.60 -1.73
CA ARG A 234 17.69 5.59 -1.16
C ARG A 234 18.43 6.91 -1.30
N SER A 235 17.92 7.85 -2.11
CA SER A 235 18.59 9.13 -2.34
C SER A 235 18.47 10.03 -1.11
N ASP A 236 19.49 10.85 -0.91
CA ASP A 236 19.53 11.81 0.20
C ASP A 236 18.39 12.82 0.06
N GLY A 237 17.68 13.08 1.16
CA GLY A 237 16.52 13.97 1.18
C GLY A 237 15.20 13.35 0.71
N SER A 238 15.19 12.11 0.23
CA SER A 238 13.95 11.41 -0.13
C SER A 238 12.95 11.35 1.02
N LEU A 239 11.64 11.31 0.70
CA LEU A 239 10.56 11.17 1.69
C LEU A 239 10.78 9.96 2.61
N PHE A 240 11.31 8.88 2.03
CA PHE A 240 11.58 7.66 2.76
C PHE A 240 12.66 7.86 3.84
N LEU A 241 13.82 8.43 3.49
CA LEU A 241 14.88 8.65 4.47
C LEU A 241 14.55 9.78 5.45
N SER A 242 13.94 10.87 4.97
CA SER A 242 13.72 12.08 5.75
C SER A 242 12.56 11.97 6.73
N LYS A 243 11.46 11.31 6.35
CA LYS A 243 10.26 11.20 7.20
C LYS A 243 9.91 9.77 7.59
N THR A 244 9.98 8.82 6.66
CA THR A 244 9.53 7.43 6.90
C THR A 244 10.38 6.70 7.95
N ILE A 245 11.71 6.76 7.82
CA ILE A 245 12.62 6.10 8.78
C ILE A 245 12.47 6.66 10.20
N PRO A 246 12.42 7.99 10.42
CA PRO A 246 12.08 8.54 11.73
C PRO A 246 10.71 8.12 12.26
N ALA A 247 9.67 8.06 11.41
CA ALA A 247 8.33 7.62 11.82
C ALA A 247 8.33 6.15 12.28
N LEU A 248 8.95 5.25 11.50
CA LEU A 248 9.15 3.86 11.90
C LEU A 248 9.91 3.74 13.22
N GLN A 249 10.94 4.56 13.43
CA GLN A 249 11.69 4.54 14.68
C GLN A 249 10.82 4.93 15.89
N LYS A 250 9.96 5.95 15.75
CA LYS A 250 8.99 6.33 16.79
C LYS A 250 8.03 5.19 17.10
N ILE A 251 7.51 4.51 16.07
CA ILE A 251 6.59 3.36 16.23
C ILE A 251 7.28 2.19 16.95
N PHE A 252 8.50 1.83 16.55
CA PHE A 252 9.24 0.75 17.22
C PHE A 252 9.49 1.09 18.69
N LYS A 253 9.90 2.33 18.97
CA LYS A 253 10.14 2.80 20.34
C LYS A 253 8.87 2.81 21.19
N SER A 254 7.70 3.15 20.62
CA SER A 254 6.43 3.12 21.36
C SER A 254 5.99 1.70 21.73
N LYS A 255 6.51 0.68 21.03
CA LYS A 255 6.35 -0.74 21.36
C LYS A 255 7.50 -1.30 22.22
N GLY A 256 8.35 -0.44 22.79
CA GLY A 256 9.46 -0.84 23.65
C GLY A 256 10.66 -1.44 22.91
N ILE A 257 10.72 -1.33 21.58
CA ILE A 257 11.78 -1.90 20.76
C ILE A 257 12.70 -0.79 20.25
N ASN A 258 13.96 -0.82 20.69
CA ASN A 258 14.96 0.15 20.26
C ASN A 258 15.65 -0.32 18.96
N ARG A 259 15.33 0.33 17.84
CA ARG A 259 16.05 0.20 16.57
C ARG A 259 16.69 1.53 16.18
N THR A 260 17.89 1.47 15.62
CA THR A 260 18.51 2.65 15.02
C THR A 260 17.89 2.93 13.65
N GLN A 261 17.93 4.18 13.21
CA GLN A 261 17.49 4.55 11.86
C GLN A 261 18.26 3.78 10.77
N SER A 262 19.55 3.50 10.99
CA SER A 262 20.36 2.68 10.09
C SER A 262 19.84 1.23 10.00
N GLN A 263 19.48 0.62 11.13
CA GLN A 263 18.87 -0.72 11.16
C GLN A 263 17.53 -0.75 10.43
N LEU A 264 16.68 0.26 10.65
CA LEU A 264 15.38 0.36 9.98
C LEU A 264 15.53 0.65 8.49
N LYS A 265 16.45 1.54 8.09
CA LYS A 265 16.81 1.77 6.69
C LYS A 265 17.22 0.47 6.02
N LYS A 266 18.10 -0.29 6.66
CA LYS A 266 18.53 -1.60 6.15
C LYS A 266 17.33 -2.55 6.03
N GLN A 267 16.51 -2.67 7.07
CA GLN A 267 15.37 -3.58 7.02
C GLN A 267 14.30 -3.19 5.99
N ALA A 268 14.09 -1.88 5.78
CA ALA A 268 13.02 -1.36 4.95
C ALA A 268 13.43 -1.11 3.50
N LEU A 269 14.72 -0.87 3.19
CA LEU A 269 15.19 -0.63 1.81
C LEU A 269 16.10 -1.74 1.30
N ASN A 270 16.69 -2.54 2.18
CA ASN A 270 17.58 -3.62 1.79
C ASN A 270 16.89 -4.97 2.05
N PHE A 271 16.11 -5.42 1.06
CA PHE A 271 15.88 -6.86 0.87
C PHE A 271 17.17 -7.64 0.53
N ASN A 272 18.33 -6.97 0.51
CA ASN A 272 19.66 -7.56 0.45
C ASN A 272 20.66 -6.74 1.29
N ASN A 273 21.11 -7.32 2.41
CA ASN A 273 22.54 -7.47 2.78
C ASN A 273 22.69 -8.10 4.15
#